data_AF-A0A9D7L7S6-F1
#
_entry.id   AF-A0A9D7L7S6-F1
#
_cell.length_a   1.000
_cell.length_b   1.000
_cell.length_c   1.000
_cell.angle_alpha   90.00
_cell.angle_beta   90.00
_cell.angle_gamma   90.00
#
_symmetry.space_group_name_H-M   'P 1'
#
loop_
_entity.id
_entity.type
_entity.pdbx_description
1 polymer ?
#
loop_
_entity_poly.entity_id
_entity_poly.type
_entity_poly.pdbx_seq_one_letter_code
_entity_poly.pdbx_strand_id
1 'polypeptide(L)'
;MDRAVAPIPMSRTTPKKFLIITSIAEPTAAVLAYAAMPDWHVVLVGDRKGPHRVTDPRITFLDIGQQQRSGFAYAAHCPENHYARKNLGYLHAMAQGAEIIAETDDDNLPLAGWGAEVDFSPRAVAQATGGRYFNAYKVFTDEPVWPRGFPLREITNPVGAALGAATGPAEVAVWQELADDDPDVDAIYRLTRGGRVAFRRGERFVLGSGVYCPFNSQNTFWRREAFAALFLPGRVSMRYCDILRGYIAQRLFWTRGLRLGFGPATVRQARNEHDLMRDFADELAMYRDVEAVVVALEALRPEGTMADGLTAAYAALAAAGLVTPAELAAAQAWASDFCRLVPGP
;
A
#
# COMPACT_ATOMS: atom_id res chain seq x y z
N MET A 1 -41.97 -1.47 -9.44
CA MET A 1 -41.58 -2.73 -8.76
C MET A 1 -40.16 -2.55 -8.28
N ASP A 2 -39.99 -1.86 -7.15
CA ASP A 2 -38.71 -1.72 -6.46
C ASP A 2 -38.38 -3.04 -5.78
N ARG A 3 -37.36 -3.74 -6.27
CA ARG A 3 -36.74 -4.82 -5.49
C ARG A 3 -35.72 -4.18 -4.57
N ALA A 4 -36.18 -3.81 -3.38
CA ALA A 4 -35.31 -3.57 -2.24
C ALA A 4 -34.42 -4.80 -2.04
N VAL A 5 -33.11 -4.59 -2.11
CA VAL A 5 -32.10 -5.59 -1.79
C VAL A 5 -32.24 -5.91 -0.31
N ALA A 6 -32.56 -7.17 0.02
CA ALA A 6 -32.68 -7.61 1.40
C ALA A 6 -31.35 -7.44 2.14
N PRO A 7 -31.34 -6.90 3.37
CA PRO A 7 -30.11 -6.79 4.15
C PRO A 7 -29.56 -8.18 4.45
N ILE A 8 -28.26 -8.35 4.18
CA ILE A 8 -27.51 -9.56 4.50
C ILE A 8 -27.54 -9.73 6.03
N PRO A 9 -27.91 -10.90 6.57
CA PRO A 9 -28.03 -11.11 8.01
C PRO A 9 -26.67 -10.92 8.68
N MET A 10 -26.58 -9.96 9.60
CA MET A 10 -25.38 -9.70 10.39
C MET A 10 -25.13 -10.85 11.37
N SER A 11 -24.11 -11.65 11.08
CA SER A 11 -23.53 -12.61 12.03
C SER A 11 -22.79 -11.88 13.15
N ARG A 12 -22.70 -12.53 14.31
CA ARG A 12 -22.04 -12.08 15.56
C ARG A 12 -20.60 -11.62 15.28
N THR A 13 -20.33 -10.36 15.68
CA THR A 13 -19.10 -9.55 15.52
C THR A 13 -18.52 -9.51 14.11
N THR A 14 -18.84 -8.44 13.37
CA THR A 14 -18.16 -8.12 12.11
C THR A 14 -16.65 -7.99 12.34
N PRO A 15 -15.80 -8.60 11.49
CA PRO A 15 -14.35 -8.50 11.63
C PRO A 15 -13.92 -7.04 11.51
N LYS A 16 -12.88 -6.66 12.27
CA LYS A 16 -12.33 -5.29 12.28
C LYS A 16 -10.99 -5.16 11.56
N LYS A 17 -10.26 -6.27 11.41
CA LYS A 17 -9.01 -6.33 10.65
C LYS A 17 -9.24 -7.11 9.36
N PHE A 18 -8.92 -6.50 8.23
CA PHE A 18 -9.07 -7.10 6.90
C PHE A 18 -7.73 -7.20 6.22
N LEU A 19 -7.46 -8.31 5.54
CA LEU A 19 -6.30 -8.46 4.67
C LEU A 19 -6.77 -8.53 3.21
N ILE A 20 -6.25 -7.62 2.38
CA ILE A 20 -6.61 -7.52 0.96
C ILE A 20 -5.48 -8.07 0.10
N ILE A 21 -5.82 -9.06 -0.71
CA ILE A 21 -4.91 -9.71 -1.66
C ILE A 21 -5.56 -9.62 -3.04
N THR A 22 -4.79 -9.32 -4.07
CA THR A 22 -5.22 -9.52 -5.46
C THR A 22 -4.47 -10.70 -6.03
N SER A 23 -5.12 -11.55 -6.83
CA SER A 23 -4.44 -12.70 -7.44
C SER A 23 -5.10 -13.08 -8.76
N ILE A 24 -4.30 -13.73 -9.62
CA ILE A 24 -4.78 -14.44 -10.81
C ILE A 24 -4.75 -15.96 -10.66
N ALA A 25 -4.20 -16.46 -9.55
CA ALA A 25 -4.02 -17.86 -9.26
C ALA A 25 -5.06 -18.36 -8.23
N GLU A 26 -5.22 -19.68 -8.15
CA GLU A 26 -5.94 -20.29 -7.03
C GLU A 26 -5.25 -19.95 -5.69
N PRO A 27 -5.97 -19.94 -4.55
CA PRO A 27 -5.41 -19.60 -3.25
C PRO A 27 -4.11 -20.35 -2.95
N THR A 28 -3.02 -19.61 -2.85
CA THR A 28 -1.69 -20.13 -2.58
C THR A 28 -1.55 -20.57 -1.12
N ALA A 29 -0.43 -21.21 -0.78
CA ALA A 29 -0.09 -21.52 0.61
C ALA A 29 -0.05 -20.26 1.50
N ALA A 30 0.37 -19.11 0.97
CA ALA A 30 0.36 -17.85 1.71
C ALA A 30 -1.07 -17.38 1.99
N VAL A 31 -1.93 -17.35 0.97
CA VAL A 31 -3.35 -16.95 1.11
C VAL A 31 -4.06 -17.84 2.13
N LEU A 32 -3.85 -19.16 2.07
CA LEU A 32 -4.44 -20.12 3.00
C LEU A 32 -3.89 -19.96 4.43
N ALA A 33 -2.60 -19.60 4.59
CA ALA A 33 -2.02 -19.31 5.89
C ALA A 33 -2.64 -18.07 6.54
N TYR A 34 -2.86 -17.00 5.77
CA TYR A 34 -3.58 -15.82 6.26
C TYR A 34 -5.04 -16.13 6.59
N ALA A 35 -5.74 -16.88 5.75
CA ALA A 35 -7.14 -17.26 5.99
C ALA A 35 -7.32 -18.14 7.23
N ALA A 36 -6.26 -18.77 7.73
CA ALA A 36 -6.27 -19.52 8.97
C ALA A 36 -6.11 -18.64 10.23
N MET A 37 -5.78 -17.35 10.09
CA MET A 37 -5.63 -16.44 11.22
C MET A 37 -7.00 -15.90 11.64
N PRO A 38 -7.47 -16.18 12.87
CA PRO A 38 -8.83 -15.82 13.29
C PRO A 38 -9.04 -14.31 13.44
N ASP A 39 -7.97 -13.54 13.65
CA ASP A 39 -8.03 -12.10 13.86
C ASP A 39 -8.15 -11.30 12.55
N TRP A 40 -7.88 -11.94 11.40
CA TRP A 40 -7.81 -11.29 10.10
C TRP A 40 -8.81 -11.90 9.13
N HIS A 41 -9.65 -11.06 8.53
CA HIS A 41 -10.56 -11.49 7.47
C HIS A 41 -9.93 -11.28 6.09
N VAL A 42 -9.74 -12.36 5.33
CA VAL A 42 -9.12 -12.29 4.00
C VAL A 42 -10.17 -11.95 2.94
N VAL A 43 -9.88 -10.90 2.16
CA VAL A 43 -10.59 -10.58 0.92
C VAL A 43 -9.65 -10.79 -0.26
N LEU A 44 -9.94 -11.80 -1.07
CA LEU A 44 -9.21 -12.09 -2.30
C LEU A 44 -9.93 -11.45 -3.49
N VAL A 45 -9.27 -10.53 -4.16
CA VAL A 45 -9.78 -9.83 -5.35
C VAL A 45 -9.23 -10.53 -6.59
N GLY A 46 -10.10 -11.15 -7.37
CA GLY A 46 -9.72 -11.81 -8.62
C GLY A 46 -9.51 -10.83 -9.77
N ASP A 47 -8.91 -11.31 -10.86
CA ASP A 47 -8.84 -10.59 -12.12
C ASP A 47 -9.21 -11.50 -13.29
N ARG A 48 -9.04 -11.01 -14.53
CA ARG A 48 -9.59 -11.67 -15.73
C ARG A 48 -9.01 -13.06 -15.94
N LYS A 49 -7.76 -13.27 -15.56
CA LYS A 49 -7.07 -14.56 -15.69
C LYS A 49 -7.47 -15.58 -14.61
N GLY A 50 -8.10 -15.13 -13.52
CA GLY A 50 -8.47 -15.97 -12.40
C GLY A 50 -8.24 -15.27 -11.05
N PRO A 51 -8.29 -16.02 -9.94
CA PRO A 51 -9.01 -17.30 -9.88
C PRO A 51 -10.47 -17.07 -10.28
N HIS A 52 -11.14 -18.07 -10.87
CA HIS A 52 -12.55 -17.91 -11.27
C HIS A 52 -13.53 -18.29 -10.16
N ARG A 53 -13.04 -19.06 -9.18
CA ARG A 53 -13.84 -19.50 -8.03
C ARG A 53 -12.90 -19.83 -6.87
N VAL A 54 -13.24 -19.35 -5.68
CA VAL A 54 -12.63 -19.78 -4.42
C VAL A 54 -13.70 -20.46 -3.58
N THR A 55 -13.39 -21.62 -3.02
CA THR A 55 -14.34 -22.43 -2.24
C THR A 55 -14.06 -22.44 -0.74
N ASP A 56 -12.91 -21.92 -0.31
CA ASP A 56 -12.58 -21.81 1.11
C ASP A 56 -13.53 -20.82 1.80
N PRO A 57 -14.33 -21.26 2.77
CA PRO A 57 -15.33 -20.41 3.42
C PRO A 57 -14.72 -19.30 4.28
N ARG A 58 -13.41 -19.36 4.59
CA ARG A 58 -12.69 -18.35 5.36
C ARG A 58 -12.26 -17.16 4.50
N ILE A 59 -12.39 -17.26 3.18
CA ILE A 59 -11.97 -16.24 2.23
C ILE A 59 -13.21 -15.60 1.61
N THR A 60 -13.31 -14.27 1.69
CA THR A 60 -14.24 -13.53 0.83
C THR A 60 -13.60 -13.33 -0.52
N PHE A 61 -14.13 -14.00 -1.54
CA PHE A 61 -13.66 -13.84 -2.90
C PHE A 61 -14.54 -12.85 -3.67
N LEU A 62 -13.89 -11.89 -4.34
CA LEU A 62 -14.53 -10.92 -5.22
C LEU A 62 -14.12 -11.20 -6.66
N ASP A 63 -14.97 -11.89 -7.41
CA ASP A 63 -14.78 -12.05 -8.85
C ASP A 63 -15.03 -10.73 -9.62
N ILE A 64 -14.63 -10.67 -10.90
CA ILE A 64 -14.81 -9.45 -11.72
C ILE A 64 -16.29 -9.01 -11.79
N GLY A 65 -17.22 -9.96 -11.89
CA GLY A 65 -18.63 -9.63 -11.97
C GLY A 65 -19.15 -8.98 -10.68
N GLN A 66 -18.75 -9.50 -9.52
CA GLN A 66 -19.06 -8.95 -8.21
C GLN A 66 -18.41 -7.58 -8.02
N GLN A 67 -17.15 -7.43 -8.44
CA GLN A 67 -16.44 -6.15 -8.47
C GLN A 67 -17.19 -5.09 -9.27
N GLN A 68 -17.63 -5.41 -10.49
CA GLN A 68 -18.39 -4.51 -11.36
C GLN A 68 -19.78 -4.18 -10.82
N ARG A 69 -20.43 -5.13 -10.13
CA ARG A 69 -21.76 -4.96 -9.51
C ARG A 69 -21.71 -4.45 -8.07
N SER A 70 -20.54 -4.03 -7.59
CA SER A 70 -20.35 -3.55 -6.20
C SER A 70 -21.13 -2.29 -5.87
N GLY A 71 -21.53 -1.50 -6.87
CA GLY A 71 -22.14 -0.19 -6.70
C GLY A 71 -21.14 0.92 -6.35
N PHE A 72 -19.84 0.60 -6.32
CA PHE A 72 -18.78 1.61 -6.17
C PHE A 72 -18.59 2.39 -7.47
N ALA A 73 -18.50 3.71 -7.38
CA ALA A 73 -18.19 4.58 -8.51
C ALA A 73 -16.82 4.22 -9.13
N TYR A 74 -15.82 3.88 -8.30
CA TYR A 74 -14.51 3.47 -8.76
C TYR A 74 -14.52 2.22 -9.64
N ALA A 75 -15.52 1.33 -9.51
CA ALA A 75 -15.58 0.09 -10.29
C ALA A 75 -15.57 0.34 -11.82
N ALA A 76 -16.17 1.45 -12.28
CA ALA A 76 -16.15 1.85 -13.69
C ALA A 76 -14.77 2.35 -14.18
N HIS A 77 -13.89 2.74 -13.26
CA HIS A 77 -12.55 3.23 -13.54
C HIS A 77 -11.47 2.15 -13.34
N CYS A 78 -11.79 1.07 -12.61
CA CYS A 78 -10.84 0.01 -12.30
C CYS A 78 -10.38 -0.72 -13.59
N PRO A 79 -9.09 -0.66 -13.96
CA PRO A 79 -8.57 -1.41 -15.09
C PRO A 79 -8.59 -2.92 -14.82
N GLU A 80 -8.59 -3.72 -15.89
CA GLU A 80 -8.39 -5.16 -15.82
C GLU A 80 -6.93 -5.56 -16.04
N ASN A 81 -6.56 -6.74 -15.55
CA ASN A 81 -5.19 -7.25 -15.56
C ASN A 81 -4.25 -6.23 -14.91
N HIS A 82 -4.63 -5.72 -13.73
CA HIS A 82 -3.90 -4.65 -13.08
C HIS A 82 -4.04 -4.72 -11.57
N TYR A 83 -2.93 -4.40 -10.90
CA TYR A 83 -2.82 -4.43 -9.45
C TYR A 83 -3.82 -3.51 -8.71
N ALA A 84 -4.29 -2.47 -9.39
CA ALA A 84 -5.28 -1.51 -8.87
C ALA A 84 -6.65 -2.13 -8.54
N ARG A 85 -6.91 -3.38 -8.96
CA ARG A 85 -8.05 -4.19 -8.52
C ARG A 85 -8.20 -4.23 -6.99
N LYS A 86 -7.08 -4.22 -6.25
CA LYS A 86 -7.10 -4.17 -4.77
C LYS A 86 -7.97 -3.04 -4.20
N ASN A 87 -8.12 -1.91 -4.91
CA ASN A 87 -9.02 -0.83 -4.52
C ASN A 87 -10.44 -1.32 -4.23
N LEU A 88 -10.98 -2.23 -5.03
CA LEU A 88 -12.32 -2.77 -4.79
C LEU A 88 -12.39 -3.64 -3.54
N GLY A 89 -11.29 -4.32 -3.20
CA GLY A 89 -11.13 -5.02 -1.93
C GLY A 89 -11.06 -4.06 -0.74
N TYR A 90 -10.32 -2.95 -0.87
CA TYR A 90 -10.29 -1.91 0.17
C TYR A 90 -11.68 -1.31 0.43
N LEU A 91 -12.41 -0.92 -0.63
CA LEU A 91 -13.77 -0.37 -0.49
C LEU A 91 -14.73 -1.41 0.10
N HIS A 92 -14.61 -2.68 -0.29
CA HIS A 92 -15.37 -3.76 0.32
C HIS A 92 -15.11 -3.85 1.83
N ALA A 93 -13.84 -3.88 2.26
CA ALA A 93 -13.49 -3.92 3.68
C ALA A 93 -14.01 -2.70 4.45
N MET A 94 -13.90 -1.50 3.88
CA MET A 94 -14.47 -0.28 4.48
C MET A 94 -15.99 -0.40 4.66
N ALA A 95 -16.70 -0.92 3.65
CA ALA A 95 -18.15 -1.14 3.72
C ALA A 95 -18.55 -2.17 4.78
N GLN A 96 -17.66 -3.11 5.11
CA GLN A 96 -17.84 -4.08 6.19
C GLN A 96 -17.40 -3.55 7.57
N GLY A 97 -16.96 -2.29 7.67
CA GLY A 97 -16.63 -1.63 8.94
C GLY A 97 -15.20 -1.87 9.43
N ALA A 98 -14.26 -2.09 8.50
CA ALA A 98 -12.84 -2.20 8.81
C ALA A 98 -12.30 -1.04 9.67
N GLU A 99 -11.43 -1.39 10.60
CA GLU A 99 -10.64 -0.47 11.42
C GLU A 99 -9.15 -0.56 11.08
N ILE A 100 -8.70 -1.74 10.66
CA ILE A 100 -7.35 -1.98 10.13
C ILE A 100 -7.48 -2.70 8.79
N ILE A 101 -6.76 -2.22 7.78
CA ILE A 101 -6.59 -2.91 6.50
C ILE A 101 -5.12 -3.23 6.34
N ALA A 102 -4.80 -4.50 6.15
CA ALA A 102 -3.52 -4.95 5.65
C ALA A 102 -3.60 -5.24 4.15
N GLU A 103 -2.48 -5.13 3.46
CA GLU A 103 -2.32 -5.51 2.06
C GLU A 103 -1.06 -6.35 1.89
N THR A 104 -1.19 -7.41 1.08
CA THR A 104 -0.07 -8.29 0.72
C THR A 104 -0.28 -8.93 -0.65
N ASP A 105 0.75 -9.57 -1.18
CA ASP A 105 0.68 -10.38 -2.39
C ASP A 105 0.45 -11.85 -2.02
N ASP A 106 -0.01 -12.64 -2.99
CA ASP A 106 -0.31 -14.06 -2.80
C ASP A 106 0.94 -14.95 -2.68
N ASP A 107 2.14 -14.40 -2.77
CA ASP A 107 3.44 -15.10 -2.64
C ASP A 107 4.18 -14.78 -1.33
N ASN A 108 3.62 -13.89 -0.49
CA ASN A 108 4.23 -13.45 0.76
C ASN A 108 3.75 -14.33 1.93
N LEU A 109 4.54 -15.33 2.29
CA LEU A 109 4.24 -16.24 3.40
C LEU A 109 4.41 -15.53 4.76
N PRO A 110 3.39 -15.49 5.62
CA PRO A 110 3.53 -14.87 6.93
C PRO A 110 4.48 -15.64 7.83
N LEU A 111 5.35 -14.91 8.54
CA LEU A 111 6.14 -15.46 9.63
C LEU A 111 5.31 -15.53 10.93
N ALA A 112 5.80 -16.28 11.90
CA ALA A 112 5.16 -16.39 13.21
C ALA A 112 5.03 -15.00 13.86
N GLY A 113 3.82 -14.65 14.30
CA GLY A 113 3.51 -13.37 14.95
C GLY A 113 3.10 -12.24 13.99
N TRP A 114 3.01 -12.50 12.67
CA TRP A 114 2.52 -11.51 11.72
C TRP A 114 1.15 -10.95 12.14
N GLY A 115 1.01 -9.62 12.14
CA GLY A 115 -0.25 -8.94 12.40
C GLY A 115 -0.85 -9.13 13.81
N ALA A 116 -0.13 -9.75 14.76
CA ALA A 116 -0.61 -9.98 16.12
C ALA A 116 -0.77 -8.65 16.89
N GLU A 117 0.26 -7.80 16.88
CA GLU A 117 0.24 -6.48 17.50
C GLU A 117 0.73 -5.39 16.52
N VAL A 118 -0.18 -4.53 16.12
CA VAL A 118 0.08 -3.37 15.27
C VAL A 118 -0.37 -2.13 16.04
N ASP A 119 0.55 -1.57 16.83
CA ASP A 119 0.32 -0.34 17.58
C ASP A 119 0.53 0.88 16.66
N PHE A 120 -0.55 1.60 16.39
CA PHE A 120 -0.54 2.82 15.59
C PHE A 120 -0.35 4.10 16.41
N SER A 121 -0.25 4.00 17.74
CA SER A 121 -0.04 5.11 18.67
C SER A 121 1.04 4.78 19.72
N PRO A 122 2.26 4.36 19.31
CA PRO A 122 3.32 4.01 20.24
C PRO A 122 3.68 5.21 21.11
N ARG A 123 3.92 4.96 22.41
CA ARG A 123 4.33 5.99 23.38
C ARG A 123 5.75 6.51 23.17
N ALA A 124 6.60 5.69 22.56
CA ALA A 124 7.97 6.03 22.21
C ALA A 124 8.36 5.23 20.96
N VAL A 125 8.88 5.92 19.94
CA VAL A 125 9.36 5.27 18.71
C VAL A 125 10.53 6.07 18.11
N ALA A 126 11.51 5.36 17.56
CA ALA A 126 12.64 5.97 16.85
C ALA A 126 12.16 6.72 15.61
N GLN A 127 12.81 7.83 15.27
CA GLN A 127 12.38 8.70 14.18
C GLN A 127 13.53 9.06 13.24
N ALA A 128 13.34 8.87 11.94
CA ALA A 128 14.26 9.33 10.91
C ALA A 128 14.01 10.81 10.57
N THR A 129 15.05 11.65 10.68
CA THR A 129 14.98 13.10 10.41
C THR A 129 16.25 13.61 9.71
N GLY A 130 16.25 14.89 9.30
CA GLY A 130 17.48 15.57 8.85
C GLY A 130 17.82 15.47 7.35
N GLY A 131 16.93 14.95 6.51
CA GLY A 131 17.13 14.89 5.06
C GLY A 131 15.81 14.72 4.30
N ARG A 132 15.83 14.94 2.98
CA ARG A 132 14.62 14.79 2.13
C ARG A 132 14.23 13.33 1.94
N TYR A 133 15.22 12.44 1.84
CA TYR A 133 15.01 11.02 1.61
C TYR A 133 15.69 10.17 2.68
N PHE A 134 15.04 9.05 3.03
CA PHE A 134 15.59 8.04 3.93
C PHE A 134 15.37 6.65 3.36
N ASN A 135 16.45 5.90 3.10
CA ASN A 135 16.33 4.51 2.72
C ASN A 135 16.01 3.67 3.97
N ALA A 136 14.76 3.22 4.11
CA ALA A 136 14.32 2.45 5.27
C ALA A 136 15.02 1.09 5.43
N TYR A 137 15.45 0.47 4.33
CA TYR A 137 16.03 -0.89 4.38
C TYR A 137 17.38 -0.92 5.09
N LYS A 138 18.15 0.18 5.04
CA LYS A 138 19.46 0.31 5.70
C LYS A 138 19.41 0.16 7.23
N VAL A 139 18.22 0.32 7.83
CA VAL A 139 18.03 0.11 9.27
C VAL A 139 18.15 -1.37 9.62
N PHE A 140 17.73 -2.24 8.70
CA PHE A 140 17.64 -3.68 8.93
C PHE A 140 18.73 -4.48 8.22
N THR A 141 19.63 -3.85 7.45
CA THR A 141 20.77 -4.54 6.84
C THR A 141 21.91 -3.58 6.53
N ASP A 142 23.14 -4.10 6.49
CA ASP A 142 24.33 -3.38 5.98
C ASP A 142 24.54 -3.60 4.48
N GLU A 143 23.76 -4.52 3.89
CA GLU A 143 23.76 -4.72 2.45
C GLU A 143 23.26 -3.44 1.77
N PRO A 144 23.88 -3.05 0.65
CA PRO A 144 23.51 -1.82 -0.02
C PRO A 144 22.28 -2.07 -0.89
N VAL A 145 21.13 -2.24 -0.23
CA VAL A 145 19.80 -2.48 -0.81
C VAL A 145 18.90 -1.26 -0.58
N TRP A 146 17.99 -1.00 -1.51
CA TRP A 146 17.01 0.08 -1.40
C TRP A 146 15.63 -0.39 -1.87
N PRO A 147 14.55 0.20 -1.32
CA PRO A 147 13.20 -0.12 -1.75
C PRO A 147 12.94 0.37 -3.18
N ARG A 148 12.09 -0.34 -3.92
CA ARG A 148 11.64 0.09 -5.25
C ARG A 148 11.06 1.50 -5.19
N GLY A 149 11.44 2.33 -6.14
CA GLY A 149 11.00 3.73 -6.22
C GLY A 149 11.78 4.70 -5.34
N PHE A 150 12.89 4.28 -4.74
CA PHE A 150 13.82 5.19 -4.10
C PHE A 150 14.52 6.01 -5.19
N PRO A 151 14.67 7.34 -5.04
CA PRO A 151 15.27 8.15 -6.09
C PRO A 151 16.70 7.67 -6.40
N LEU A 152 16.98 7.35 -7.67
CA LEU A 152 18.28 6.77 -8.06
C LEU A 152 19.47 7.69 -7.77
N ARG A 153 19.25 9.02 -7.73
CA ARG A 153 20.28 9.97 -7.32
C ARG A 153 20.66 9.87 -5.85
N GLU A 154 19.80 9.26 -5.04
CA GLU A 154 19.95 9.19 -3.59
C GLU A 154 20.53 7.84 -3.12
N ILE A 155 20.56 6.81 -3.98
CA ILE A 155 21.07 5.46 -3.59
C ILE A 155 22.56 5.48 -3.25
N THR A 156 23.32 6.44 -3.78
CA THR A 156 24.75 6.64 -3.50
C THR A 156 25.02 7.85 -2.62
N ASN A 157 23.99 8.58 -2.17
CA ASN A 157 24.17 9.80 -1.42
C ASN A 157 24.66 9.49 0.02
N PRO A 158 25.88 9.92 0.40
CA PRO A 158 26.38 9.70 1.75
C PRO A 158 25.69 10.58 2.80
N VAL A 159 25.05 11.67 2.37
CA VAL A 159 24.33 12.64 3.21
C VAL A 159 22.84 12.37 3.11
N GLY A 160 22.36 11.43 3.93
CA GLY A 160 20.94 11.09 4.02
C GLY A 160 20.35 11.45 5.38
N ALA A 161 19.02 11.36 5.49
CA ALA A 161 18.39 11.38 6.80
C ALA A 161 18.98 10.29 7.72
N ALA A 162 19.00 10.59 9.01
CA ALA A 162 19.55 9.73 10.05
C ALA A 162 18.44 9.24 10.98
N LEU A 163 18.59 8.01 11.47
CA LEU A 163 17.70 7.45 12.47
C LEU A 163 18.12 8.00 13.85
N GLY A 164 17.24 8.76 14.48
CA GLY A 164 17.40 9.22 15.86
C GLY A 164 16.93 8.19 16.88
N ALA A 165 17.25 8.44 18.15
CA ALA A 165 16.71 7.67 19.27
C ALA A 165 15.18 7.81 19.37
N ALA A 166 14.53 6.95 20.15
CA ALA A 166 13.10 7.09 20.45
C ALA A 166 12.85 8.38 21.27
N THR A 167 12.15 9.34 20.67
CA THR A 167 12.03 10.71 21.22
C THR A 167 10.67 11.02 21.84
N GLY A 168 9.62 10.24 21.55
CA GLY A 168 8.28 10.46 22.10
C GLY A 168 7.17 9.73 21.36
N PRO A 169 5.89 10.01 21.70
CA PRO A 169 4.75 9.35 21.08
C PRO A 169 4.59 9.76 19.62
N ALA A 170 4.06 8.85 18.80
CA ALA A 170 3.76 9.11 17.40
C ALA A 170 2.40 8.54 17.00
N GLU A 171 1.66 9.27 16.18
CA GLU A 171 0.49 8.75 15.49
C GLU A 171 0.91 8.22 14.12
N VAL A 172 0.87 6.91 13.94
CA VAL A 172 1.32 6.23 12.72
C VAL A 172 0.11 5.95 11.85
N ALA A 173 0.13 6.39 10.59
CA ALA A 173 -0.90 6.08 9.60
C ALA A 173 -0.72 4.67 9.03
N VAL A 174 0.53 4.32 8.75
CA VAL A 174 0.92 3.13 8.01
C VAL A 174 2.18 2.51 8.62
N TRP A 175 2.16 1.19 8.76
CA TRP A 175 3.34 0.38 8.99
C TRP A 175 3.65 -0.43 7.73
N GLN A 176 4.81 -0.18 7.12
CA GLN A 176 5.39 -1.05 6.09
C GLN A 176 6.40 -1.99 6.76
N GLU A 177 6.07 -3.27 6.86
CA GLU A 177 7.01 -4.28 7.31
C GLU A 177 7.73 -4.90 6.10
N LEU A 178 8.90 -5.51 6.35
CA LEU A 178 9.74 -6.01 5.27
C LEU A 178 9.40 -7.46 4.90
N ALA A 179 9.92 -7.88 3.76
CA ALA A 179 9.85 -9.25 3.27
C ALA A 179 11.28 -9.81 3.16
N ASP A 180 11.53 -10.96 3.81
CA ASP A 180 12.79 -11.69 3.63
C ASP A 180 12.81 -12.42 2.28
N ASP A 181 14.02 -12.83 1.90
CA ASP A 181 14.39 -13.55 0.69
C ASP A 181 14.31 -12.71 -0.60
N ASP A 182 13.15 -12.24 -1.03
CA ASP A 182 13.03 -11.52 -2.32
C ASP A 182 12.30 -10.17 -2.19
N PRO A 183 12.77 -9.21 -1.35
CA PRO A 183 12.04 -7.98 -1.08
C PRO A 183 11.71 -7.15 -2.32
N ASP A 184 10.79 -6.19 -2.14
CA ASP A 184 10.45 -5.20 -3.16
C ASP A 184 11.58 -4.19 -3.43
N VAL A 185 12.47 -4.63 -4.29
CA VAL A 185 13.57 -3.87 -4.87
C VAL A 185 13.33 -3.68 -6.36
N ASP A 186 13.91 -2.63 -6.91
CA ASP A 186 13.75 -2.29 -8.31
C ASP A 186 14.61 -3.17 -9.25
N ALA A 187 14.30 -3.12 -10.54
CA ALA A 187 14.99 -3.91 -11.55
C ALA A 187 16.48 -3.56 -11.66
N ILE A 188 16.88 -2.31 -11.41
CA ILE A 188 18.30 -1.92 -11.40
C ILE A 188 19.04 -2.69 -10.30
N TYR A 189 18.50 -2.77 -9.09
CA TYR A 189 19.07 -3.58 -8.03
C TYR A 189 19.14 -5.05 -8.43
N ARG A 190 18.04 -5.63 -8.97
CA ARG A 190 17.99 -7.05 -9.36
C ARG A 190 19.00 -7.41 -10.46
N LEU A 191 19.19 -6.52 -11.43
CA LEU A 191 20.11 -6.71 -12.56
C LEU A 191 21.58 -6.51 -12.17
N THR A 192 21.87 -5.69 -11.16
CA THR A 192 23.26 -5.32 -10.81
C THR A 192 23.81 -6.03 -9.57
N ARG A 193 22.94 -6.37 -8.61
CA ARG A 193 23.30 -6.99 -7.33
C ARG A 193 22.55 -8.30 -7.12
N GLY A 194 21.23 -8.24 -7.25
CA GLY A 194 20.33 -9.38 -7.10
C GLY A 194 20.56 -10.17 -5.81
N GLY A 195 20.13 -11.43 -5.80
CA GLY A 195 20.31 -12.33 -4.67
C GLY A 195 19.23 -12.22 -3.61
N ARG A 196 19.32 -13.11 -2.62
CA ARG A 196 18.39 -13.12 -1.49
C ARG A 196 18.84 -12.12 -0.45
N VAL A 197 17.91 -11.36 0.11
CA VAL A 197 18.17 -10.41 1.20
C VAL A 197 17.56 -10.95 2.48
N ALA A 198 18.34 -10.96 3.55
CA ALA A 198 17.86 -11.30 4.89
C ALA A 198 17.96 -10.06 5.78
N PHE A 199 16.83 -9.60 6.29
CA PHE A 199 16.79 -8.44 7.17
C PHE A 199 17.03 -8.86 8.61
N ARG A 200 17.84 -8.07 9.33
CA ARG A 200 17.97 -8.17 10.78
C ARG A 200 16.62 -7.88 11.41
N ARG A 201 16.28 -8.66 12.44
CA ARG A 201 15.21 -8.29 13.37
C ARG A 201 15.57 -6.96 14.03
N GLY A 202 14.56 -6.15 14.28
CA GLY A 202 14.74 -4.83 14.85
C GLY A 202 13.42 -4.22 15.29
N GLU A 203 13.52 -3.06 15.91
CA GLU A 203 12.35 -2.30 16.32
C GLU A 203 11.79 -1.50 15.14
N ARG A 204 10.48 -1.21 15.23
CA ARG A 204 9.81 -0.30 14.32
C ARG A 204 10.33 1.14 14.49
N PHE A 205 10.35 1.91 13.41
CA PHE A 205 10.67 3.34 13.44
C PHE A 205 9.77 4.13 12.50
N VAL A 206 9.66 5.44 12.70
CA VAL A 206 8.84 6.34 11.87
C VAL A 206 9.68 7.33 11.10
N LEU A 207 9.16 7.80 9.96
CA LEU A 207 9.74 8.93 9.23
C LEU A 207 9.21 10.24 9.79
N GLY A 208 10.08 11.24 9.96
CA GLY A 208 9.65 12.59 10.24
C GLY A 208 8.92 13.25 9.07
N SER A 209 8.12 14.27 9.37
CA SER A 209 7.49 15.10 8.33
C SER A 209 8.55 15.71 7.42
N GLY A 210 8.32 15.65 6.11
CA GLY A 210 9.28 16.12 5.10
C GLY A 210 10.35 15.11 4.72
N VAL A 211 10.38 13.92 5.36
CA VAL A 211 11.28 12.83 4.99
C VAL A 211 10.50 11.78 4.20
N TYR A 212 10.88 11.57 2.95
CA TYR A 212 10.26 10.57 2.08
C TYR A 212 11.03 9.25 2.09
N CYS A 213 10.29 8.14 2.05
CA CYS A 213 10.75 6.83 1.61
C CYS A 213 9.62 6.20 0.81
N PRO A 214 9.86 5.58 -0.35
CA PRO A 214 8.83 4.79 -1.00
C PRO A 214 8.39 3.65 -0.08
N PHE A 215 7.12 3.27 -0.19
CA PHE A 215 6.59 2.06 0.42
C PHE A 215 5.57 1.43 -0.52
N ASN A 216 5.43 0.13 -0.42
CA ASN A 216 4.67 -0.69 -1.36
C ASN A 216 3.44 -1.30 -0.68
N SER A 217 2.91 -2.38 -1.25
CA SER A 217 1.69 -3.05 -0.81
C SER A 217 1.89 -4.54 -0.56
N GLN A 218 3.14 -4.97 -0.34
CA GLN A 218 3.52 -6.36 -0.09
C GLN A 218 3.32 -6.79 1.37
N ASN A 219 3.46 -5.88 2.33
CA ASN A 219 3.37 -6.21 3.76
C ASN A 219 3.10 -4.95 4.57
N THR A 220 1.90 -4.41 4.39
CA THR A 220 1.59 -3.04 4.77
C THR A 220 0.29 -2.97 5.55
N PHE A 221 0.32 -2.32 6.71
CA PHE A 221 -0.83 -2.15 7.59
C PHE A 221 -1.26 -0.68 7.61
N TRP A 222 -2.56 -0.45 7.46
CA TRP A 222 -3.19 0.86 7.44
C TRP A 222 -4.20 0.97 8.56
N ARG A 223 -4.19 2.09 9.28
CA ARG A 223 -5.29 2.44 10.19
C ARG A 223 -6.41 3.17 9.46
N ARG A 224 -7.61 3.10 10.02
CA ARG A 224 -8.83 3.70 9.47
C ARG A 224 -8.68 5.15 9.02
N GLU A 225 -7.99 5.99 9.79
CA GLU A 225 -7.79 7.41 9.51
C GLU A 225 -6.95 7.68 8.25
N ALA A 226 -6.21 6.67 7.79
CA ALA A 226 -5.37 6.74 6.59
C ALA A 226 -6.05 6.15 5.34
N PHE A 227 -7.24 5.55 5.47
CA PHE A 227 -7.89 4.79 4.39
C PHE A 227 -8.19 5.60 3.13
N ALA A 228 -8.40 6.91 3.23
CA ALA A 228 -8.56 7.76 2.05
C ALA A 228 -7.35 7.64 1.10
N ALA A 229 -6.14 7.46 1.65
CA ALA A 229 -4.89 7.38 0.90
C ALA A 229 -4.51 5.95 0.42
N LEU A 230 -5.40 4.96 0.59
CA LEU A 230 -5.20 3.59 0.07
C LEU A 230 -5.27 3.50 -1.46
N PHE A 231 -5.79 4.54 -2.13
CA PHE A 231 -6.02 4.53 -3.58
C PHE A 231 -4.78 4.15 -4.40
N LEU A 232 -4.85 3.02 -5.10
CA LEU A 232 -3.85 2.61 -6.07
C LEU A 232 -4.20 3.14 -7.47
N PRO A 233 -3.34 3.96 -8.10
CA PRO A 233 -3.58 4.47 -9.43
C PRO A 233 -3.58 3.34 -10.48
N GLY A 234 -4.49 3.42 -11.45
CA GLY A 234 -4.77 2.37 -12.43
C GLY A 234 -4.40 2.70 -13.88
N ARG A 235 -3.71 3.82 -14.12
CA ARG A 235 -3.27 4.31 -15.44
C ARG A 235 -1.78 4.60 -15.49
N VAL A 236 -1.05 4.26 -14.44
CA VAL A 236 0.41 4.16 -14.41
C VAL A 236 0.82 2.68 -14.50
N SER A 237 2.10 2.38 -14.67
CA SER A 237 2.56 0.98 -14.71
C SER A 237 2.32 0.27 -13.37
N MET A 238 2.17 -1.05 -13.40
CA MET A 238 1.97 -1.85 -12.18
C MET A 238 3.15 -1.71 -11.22
N ARG A 239 4.37 -1.60 -11.75
CA ARG A 239 5.61 -1.38 -10.98
C ARG A 239 5.77 0.05 -10.46
N TYR A 240 4.83 0.95 -10.71
CA TYR A 240 4.84 2.32 -10.19
C TYR A 240 3.62 2.65 -9.31
N CYS A 241 2.50 1.93 -9.46
CA CYS A 241 1.23 2.36 -8.88
C CYS A 241 1.25 2.53 -7.35
N ASP A 242 1.74 1.54 -6.62
CA ASP A 242 1.84 1.53 -5.16
C ASP A 242 2.90 2.52 -4.64
N ILE A 243 3.99 2.70 -5.37
CA ILE A 243 5.04 3.69 -5.09
C ILE A 243 4.49 5.10 -5.21
N LEU A 244 3.78 5.42 -6.31
CA LEU A 244 3.17 6.73 -6.51
C LEU A 244 2.16 7.03 -5.40
N ARG A 245 1.27 6.07 -5.09
CA ARG A 245 0.39 6.15 -3.92
C ARG A 245 1.19 6.42 -2.65
N GLY A 246 2.32 5.74 -2.45
CA GLY A 246 3.15 5.89 -1.25
C GLY A 246 3.69 7.31 -1.06
N TYR A 247 4.15 7.97 -2.12
CA TYR A 247 4.59 9.37 -2.06
C TYR A 247 3.42 10.32 -1.76
N ILE A 248 2.28 10.14 -2.43
CA ILE A 248 1.06 10.94 -2.19
C ILE A 248 0.60 10.78 -0.73
N ALA A 249 0.48 9.54 -0.26
CA ALA A 249 0.02 9.22 1.09
C ALA A 249 0.90 9.88 2.17
N GLN A 250 2.22 9.82 2.05
CA GLN A 250 3.15 10.50 2.98
C GLN A 250 2.86 12.00 3.08
N ARG A 251 2.66 12.67 1.94
CA ARG A 251 2.36 14.11 1.94
C ARG A 251 1.05 14.42 2.69
N LEU A 252 0.03 13.58 2.51
CA LEU A 252 -1.27 13.70 3.18
C LEU A 252 -1.20 13.38 4.68
N PHE A 253 -0.39 12.40 5.08
CA PHE A 253 -0.21 12.06 6.50
C PHE A 253 0.32 13.26 7.30
N TRP A 254 1.25 14.01 6.72
CA TRP A 254 1.84 15.17 7.40
C TRP A 254 0.82 16.27 7.69
N THR A 255 -0.21 16.45 6.86
CA THR A 255 -1.25 17.46 7.12
C THR A 255 -2.18 17.07 8.25
N ARG A 256 -2.15 15.79 8.67
CA ARG A 256 -2.93 15.23 9.78
C ARG A 256 -2.10 14.88 11.00
N GLY A 257 -0.81 15.25 11.02
CA GLY A 257 0.09 14.87 12.11
C GLY A 257 0.43 13.37 12.15
N LEU A 258 0.01 12.60 11.14
CA LEU A 258 0.29 11.18 11.02
C LEU A 258 1.69 10.93 10.42
N ARG A 259 2.20 9.71 10.60
CA ARG A 259 3.53 9.29 10.13
C ARG A 259 3.48 7.98 9.36
N LEU A 260 4.41 7.82 8.42
CA LEU A 260 4.75 6.51 7.85
C LEU A 260 5.79 5.86 8.75
N GLY A 261 5.61 4.58 9.06
CA GLY A 261 6.56 3.79 9.80
C GLY A 261 6.99 2.54 9.05
N PHE A 262 8.18 2.04 9.41
CA PHE A 262 8.74 0.80 8.90
C PHE A 262 9.05 -0.16 10.05
N GLY A 263 8.90 -1.45 9.81
CA GLY A 263 9.22 -2.52 10.75
C GLY A 263 10.11 -3.60 10.15
N PRO A 264 10.54 -4.57 10.97
CA PRO A 264 11.39 -5.67 10.51
C PRO A 264 10.66 -6.57 9.50
N ALA A 265 11.36 -7.57 8.96
CA ALA A 265 10.73 -8.57 8.12
C ALA A 265 9.76 -9.45 8.94
N THR A 266 8.51 -9.53 8.48
CA THR A 266 7.45 -10.36 9.08
C THR A 266 6.78 -11.28 8.07
N VAL A 267 7.21 -11.23 6.81
CA VAL A 267 6.86 -12.19 5.76
C VAL A 267 8.13 -12.68 5.06
N ARG A 268 8.01 -13.80 4.37
CA ARG A 268 9.02 -14.29 3.43
C ARG A 268 8.38 -14.36 2.05
N GLN A 269 8.97 -13.67 1.07
CA GLN A 269 8.46 -13.74 -0.29
C GLN A 269 8.99 -15.02 -0.98
N ALA A 270 8.07 -15.81 -1.52
CA ALA A 270 8.43 -16.88 -2.43
C ALA A 270 8.81 -16.27 -3.78
N ARG A 271 10.08 -16.43 -4.20
CA ARG A 271 10.58 -15.84 -5.44
C ARG A 271 9.71 -16.25 -6.64
N ASN A 272 9.15 -15.26 -7.32
CA ASN A 272 8.54 -15.43 -8.63
C ASN A 272 9.61 -15.25 -9.73
N GLU A 273 9.47 -15.97 -10.84
CA GLU A 273 10.30 -15.73 -12.02
C GLU A 273 9.78 -14.49 -12.75
N HIS A 274 10.60 -13.44 -12.74
CA HIS A 274 10.33 -12.17 -13.43
C HIS A 274 11.21 -12.02 -14.67
N ASP A 275 10.67 -11.40 -15.70
CA ASP A 275 11.47 -10.82 -16.78
C ASP A 275 12.02 -9.47 -16.31
N LEU A 276 13.26 -9.48 -15.81
CA LEU A 276 13.90 -8.29 -15.23
C LEU A 276 14.04 -7.13 -16.22
N MET A 277 14.14 -7.42 -17.52
CA MET A 277 14.24 -6.36 -18.54
C MET A 277 12.87 -5.72 -18.80
N ARG A 278 11.81 -6.51 -18.73
CA ARG A 278 10.44 -5.99 -18.75
C ARG A 278 10.15 -5.17 -17.50
N ASP A 279 10.52 -5.66 -16.31
CA ASP A 279 10.34 -4.91 -15.06
C ASP A 279 11.09 -3.57 -15.11
N PHE A 280 12.32 -3.56 -15.63
CA PHE A 280 13.07 -2.33 -15.85
C PHE A 280 12.32 -1.34 -16.75
N ALA A 281 11.76 -1.82 -17.87
CA ALA A 281 10.98 -0.99 -18.79
C ALA A 281 9.71 -0.43 -18.12
N ASP A 282 9.01 -1.24 -17.34
CA ASP A 282 7.80 -0.85 -16.60
C ASP A 282 8.12 0.15 -15.45
N GLU A 283 9.36 0.21 -14.99
CA GLU A 283 9.83 1.10 -13.92
C GLU A 283 10.41 2.44 -14.44
N LEU A 284 10.60 2.62 -15.75
CA LEU A 284 11.23 3.83 -16.31
C LEU A 284 10.55 5.14 -15.91
N ALA A 285 9.21 5.17 -15.91
CA ALA A 285 8.45 6.35 -15.51
C ALA A 285 8.71 6.70 -14.03
N MET A 286 8.74 5.69 -13.16
CA MET A 286 9.06 5.86 -11.73
C MET A 286 10.45 6.45 -11.53
N TYR A 287 11.48 5.90 -12.19
CA TYR A 287 12.85 6.42 -12.07
C TYR A 287 12.99 7.87 -12.52
N ARG A 288 12.22 8.27 -13.55
CA ARG A 288 12.23 9.62 -14.10
C ARG A 288 11.44 10.61 -13.24
N ASP A 289 10.28 10.19 -12.73
CA ASP A 289 9.24 11.13 -12.28
C ASP A 289 9.17 11.30 -10.76
N VAL A 290 9.71 10.38 -9.96
CA VAL A 290 9.58 10.41 -8.48
C VAL A 290 10.03 11.75 -7.88
N GLU A 291 11.15 12.32 -8.33
CA GLU A 291 11.62 13.62 -7.84
C GLU A 291 10.65 14.76 -8.21
N ALA A 292 10.07 14.73 -9.43
CA ALA A 292 9.10 15.72 -9.87
C ALA A 292 7.76 15.59 -9.10
N VAL A 293 7.34 14.36 -8.79
CA VAL A 293 6.21 14.08 -7.91
C VAL A 293 6.44 14.69 -6.53
N VAL A 294 7.61 14.46 -5.93
CA VAL A 294 7.96 15.05 -4.63
C VAL A 294 7.89 16.57 -4.67
N VAL A 295 8.43 17.22 -5.70
CA VAL A 295 8.35 18.68 -5.87
C VAL A 295 6.89 19.16 -5.96
N ALA A 296 6.05 18.51 -6.75
CA ALA A 296 4.64 18.84 -6.87
C ALA A 296 3.88 18.68 -5.54
N LEU A 297 4.17 17.61 -4.80
CA LEU A 297 3.58 17.32 -3.48
C LEU A 297 4.06 18.30 -2.40
N GLU A 298 5.33 18.70 -2.41
CA GLU A 298 5.89 19.71 -1.50
C GLU A 298 5.27 21.10 -1.73
N ALA A 299 4.88 21.43 -2.96
CA ALA A 299 4.15 22.64 -3.28
C ALA A 299 2.68 22.59 -2.81
N LEU A 300 2.10 21.39 -2.67
CA LEU A 300 0.71 21.22 -2.27
C LEU A 300 0.45 21.73 -0.85
N ARG A 301 -0.65 22.47 -0.69
CA ARG A 301 -1.22 22.89 0.59
C ARG A 301 -2.66 22.38 0.66
N PRO A 302 -2.87 21.08 0.90
CA PRO A 302 -4.22 20.52 0.84
C PRO A 302 -5.00 20.99 2.07
N GLU A 303 -6.21 21.49 1.83
CA GLU A 303 -7.19 21.86 2.83
C GLU A 303 -8.29 20.78 2.93
N GLY A 304 -9.09 20.81 3.98
CA GLY A 304 -10.21 19.88 4.15
C GLY A 304 -9.81 18.48 4.58
N THR A 305 -10.55 17.48 4.11
CA THR A 305 -10.41 16.06 4.44
C THR A 305 -9.17 15.42 3.80
N MET A 306 -8.77 14.23 4.24
CA MET A 306 -7.71 13.49 3.54
C MET A 306 -8.14 13.10 2.11
N ALA A 307 -9.44 12.90 1.88
CA ALA A 307 -10.00 12.63 0.55
C ALA A 307 -9.95 13.88 -0.36
N ASP A 308 -10.19 15.08 0.20
CA ASP A 308 -9.99 16.35 -0.51
C ASP A 308 -8.52 16.53 -0.88
N GLY A 309 -7.62 16.24 0.07
CA GLY A 309 -6.18 16.26 -0.16
C GLY A 309 -5.71 15.27 -1.23
N LEU A 310 -6.28 14.05 -1.27
CA LEU A 310 -6.02 13.07 -2.33
C LEU A 310 -6.42 13.63 -3.70
N THR A 311 -7.63 14.17 -3.81
CA THR A 311 -8.13 14.76 -5.05
C THR A 311 -7.24 15.93 -5.50
N ALA A 312 -6.84 16.80 -4.56
CA ALA A 312 -5.95 17.92 -4.84
C ALA A 312 -4.55 17.46 -5.28
N ALA A 313 -4.01 16.39 -4.68
CA ALA A 313 -2.73 15.81 -5.09
C ALA A 313 -2.80 15.29 -6.53
N TYR A 314 -3.81 14.47 -6.88
CA TYR A 314 -3.96 13.99 -8.25
C TYR A 314 -4.23 15.13 -9.25
N ALA A 315 -4.91 16.20 -8.85
CA ALA A 315 -5.11 17.37 -9.70
C ALA A 315 -3.78 18.09 -9.99
N ALA A 316 -2.94 18.28 -8.97
CA ALA A 316 -1.62 18.87 -9.12
C ALA A 316 -0.70 18.01 -10.00
N LEU A 317 -0.71 16.69 -9.79
CA LEU A 317 0.07 15.76 -10.61
C LEU A 317 -0.42 15.72 -12.06
N ALA A 318 -1.73 15.81 -12.30
CA ALA A 318 -2.29 15.87 -13.65
C ALA A 318 -1.91 17.18 -14.36
N ALA A 319 -1.96 18.31 -13.65
CA ALA A 319 -1.53 19.61 -14.19
C ALA A 319 -0.03 19.63 -14.53
N ALA A 320 0.79 18.89 -13.78
CA ALA A 320 2.22 18.70 -14.04
C ALA A 320 2.51 17.65 -15.13
N GLY A 321 1.49 16.97 -15.67
CA GLY A 321 1.67 15.91 -16.68
C GLY A 321 2.26 14.60 -16.13
N LEU A 322 2.27 14.42 -14.80
CA LEU A 322 2.82 13.24 -14.13
C LEU A 322 1.81 12.09 -14.05
N VAL A 323 0.51 12.40 -14.15
CA VAL A 323 -0.58 11.44 -14.30
C VAL A 323 -1.57 11.93 -15.35
N THR A 324 -2.42 11.03 -15.85
CA THR A 324 -3.43 11.39 -16.85
C THR A 324 -4.67 12.00 -16.20
N PRO A 325 -5.46 12.81 -16.94
CA PRO A 325 -6.78 13.26 -16.46
C PRO A 325 -7.74 12.12 -16.10
N ALA A 326 -7.62 10.97 -16.78
CA ALA A 326 -8.41 9.78 -16.48
C ALA A 326 -8.05 9.16 -15.10
N GLU A 327 -6.78 9.28 -14.68
CA GLU A 327 -6.36 8.89 -13.32
C GLU A 327 -6.97 9.81 -12.27
N LEU A 328 -6.99 11.13 -12.51
CA LEU A 328 -7.66 12.08 -11.62
C LEU A 328 -9.15 11.74 -11.47
N ALA A 329 -9.85 11.45 -12.57
CA ALA A 329 -11.25 11.04 -12.52
C ALA A 329 -11.44 9.74 -11.69
N ALA A 330 -10.50 8.80 -11.79
CA ALA A 330 -10.51 7.58 -11.00
C ALA A 330 -10.29 7.85 -9.50
N ALA A 331 -9.37 8.76 -9.15
CA ALA A 331 -9.12 9.19 -7.78
C ALA A 331 -10.33 9.91 -7.17
N GLN A 332 -11.05 10.72 -7.97
CA GLN A 332 -12.29 11.37 -7.56
C GLN A 332 -13.42 10.37 -7.30
N ALA A 333 -13.56 9.36 -8.16
CA ALA A 333 -14.53 8.28 -7.97
C ALA A 333 -14.23 7.49 -6.68
N TRP A 334 -12.95 7.17 -6.44
CA TRP A 334 -12.50 6.57 -5.19
C TRP A 334 -12.82 7.44 -3.96
N ALA A 335 -12.49 8.72 -4.00
CA ALA A 335 -12.72 9.65 -2.90
C ALA A 335 -14.23 9.73 -2.56
N SER A 336 -15.08 9.75 -3.58
CA SER A 336 -16.55 9.72 -3.42
C SER A 336 -17.04 8.45 -2.73
N ASP A 337 -16.55 7.27 -3.16
CA ASP A 337 -16.88 6.00 -2.50
C ASP A 337 -16.36 5.97 -1.06
N PHE A 338 -15.13 6.41 -0.81
CA PHE A 338 -14.55 6.51 0.54
C PHE A 338 -15.42 7.37 1.45
N CYS A 339 -15.77 8.60 1.04
CA CYS A 339 -16.59 9.52 1.86
C CYS A 339 -17.98 8.95 2.16
N ARG A 340 -18.55 8.13 1.27
CA ARG A 340 -19.83 7.44 1.51
C ARG A 340 -19.71 6.32 2.55
N LEU A 341 -18.59 5.60 2.57
CA LEU A 341 -18.38 4.42 3.43
C LEU A 341 -17.80 4.77 4.80
N VAL A 342 -16.93 5.78 4.85
CA VAL A 342 -16.25 6.25 6.05
C VAL A 342 -16.59 7.72 6.22
N PRO A 343 -17.82 8.04 6.67
CA PRO A 343 -18.19 9.42 6.93
C PRO A 343 -17.22 10.02 7.96
N GLY A 344 -16.91 11.30 7.76
CA GLY A 344 -16.11 12.06 8.71
C GLY A 344 -16.75 12.07 10.11
N PRO A 345 -15.96 12.33 11.16
CA PRO A 345 -16.49 12.55 12.50
C PRO A 345 -17.49 13.71 12.54
#